data_AF-A0A134ABG9-F1
#
_entry.id   AF-A0A134ABG9-F1
#
_cell.length_a   1.000
_cell.length_b   1.000
_cell.length_c   1.000
_cell.angle_alpha   90.00
_cell.angle_beta   90.00
_cell.angle_gamma   90.00
#
_symmetry.space_group_name_H-M   'P 1'
#
loop_
_entity.id
_entity.type
_entity.pdbx_description
1 polymer ?
#
loop_
_entity_poly.entity_id
_entity_poly.type
_entity_poly.pdbx_seq_one_letter_code
_entity_poly.pdbx_strand_id
1 'polypeptide(L)'
;MNKNKSVFIEGLLALLGAGLVIIGFLIFKNINTNNIGIFPYIMIALGCGIFGHYTEKMIKYFSLKNREDLRRQIKIDENDERNILIAEKSKAKAYDLMIYLFAAVLLIFSLMRVDKLQIIIIVALYLSIQLYGVYWRNKLEREM
;
A
#
# COMPACT_ATOMS: atom_id res chain seq x y z
N MET A 1 -8.13 24.75 -10.54
CA MET A 1 -6.95 24.71 -9.65
C MET A 1 -5.71 24.53 -10.51
N ASN A 2 -4.72 25.41 -10.43
CA ASN A 2 -3.57 25.40 -11.34
C ASN A 2 -2.79 24.07 -11.21
N LYS A 3 -2.64 23.28 -12.28
CA LYS A 3 -2.19 21.86 -12.24
C LYS A 3 -0.80 21.67 -11.62
N ASN A 4 0.03 22.72 -11.65
CA ASN A 4 1.33 22.75 -10.94
C ASN A 4 1.18 22.91 -9.42
N LYS A 5 0.15 23.62 -8.95
CA LYS A 5 -0.10 23.85 -7.52
C LYS A 5 -0.59 22.59 -6.82
N SER A 6 -1.42 21.77 -7.48
CA SER A 6 -1.87 20.48 -6.93
C SER A 6 -0.73 19.48 -6.77
N VAL A 7 0.17 19.38 -7.75
CA VAL A 7 1.32 18.46 -7.70
C VAL A 7 2.33 18.89 -6.66
N PHE A 8 2.55 20.20 -6.50
CA PHE A 8 3.41 20.72 -5.44
C PHE A 8 2.87 20.33 -4.05
N ILE A 9 1.55 20.41 -3.85
CA ILE A 9 0.90 19.97 -2.60
C ILE A 9 1.06 18.46 -2.42
N GLU A 10 0.84 17.65 -3.46
CA GLU A 10 1.03 16.19 -3.41
C GLU A 10 2.49 15.81 -3.08
N GLY A 11 3.47 16.51 -3.66
CA GLY A 11 4.89 16.34 -3.34
C GLY A 11 5.23 16.73 -1.90
N LEU A 12 4.65 17.81 -1.40
CA LEU A 12 4.80 18.24 0.00
C LEU A 12 4.19 17.22 0.97
N LEU A 13 3.04 16.64 0.64
CA LEU A 13 2.40 15.56 1.39
C LEU A 13 3.23 14.27 1.38
N ALA A 14 3.84 13.91 0.25
CA ALA A 14 4.77 12.79 0.17
C ALA A 14 6.00 13.02 1.06
N LEU A 15 6.61 14.21 1.00
CA LEU A 15 7.72 14.58 1.87
C LEU A 15 7.36 14.58 3.35
N LEU A 16 6.15 15.03 3.69
CA LEU A 16 5.62 14.97 5.05
C LEU A 16 5.48 13.51 5.51
N GLY A 17 4.94 12.62 4.67
CA GLY A 17 4.87 11.18 4.93
C GLY A 17 6.24 10.54 5.16
N ALA A 18 7.23 10.86 4.31
CA ALA A 18 8.61 10.39 4.50
C ALA A 18 9.26 10.95 5.78
N GLY A 19 9.01 12.22 6.08
CA GLY A 19 9.47 12.88 7.31
C GLY A 19 8.91 12.21 8.56
N LEU A 20 7.62 11.86 8.58
CA LEU A 20 6.97 11.09 9.65
C LEU A 20 7.67 9.76 9.90
N VAL A 21 8.01 9.02 8.84
CA VAL A 21 8.74 7.73 8.96
C VAL A 21 10.13 7.95 9.53
N ILE A 22 10.89 8.92 9.01
CA ILE A 22 12.26 9.20 9.47
C ILE A 22 12.25 9.66 10.92
N ILE A 23 11.37 10.59 11.31
CA ILE A 23 11.24 11.07 12.68
C ILE A 23 10.83 9.93 13.61
N GLY A 24 9.85 9.12 13.23
CA GLY A 24 9.43 7.96 14.02
C GLY A 24 10.57 6.96 14.24
N PHE A 25 11.38 6.70 13.20
CA PHE A 25 12.54 5.84 13.29
C PHE A 25 13.68 6.43 14.14
N LEU A 26 13.94 7.74 14.04
CA LEU A 26 14.95 8.42 14.85
C LEU A 26 14.58 8.42 16.34
N ILE A 27 13.31 8.69 16.66
CA ILE A 27 12.77 8.61 18.04
C ILE A 27 12.91 7.19 18.58
N PHE A 28 12.61 6.18 17.76
CA PHE A 28 12.81 4.77 18.13
C PHE A 28 14.28 4.44 18.43
N LYS A 29 15.22 4.94 17.63
CA LYS A 29 16.66 4.63 17.76
C LYS A 29 17.35 5.33 18.93
N ASN A 30 16.99 6.58 19.23
CA ASN A 30 17.77 7.44 20.13
C ASN A 30 17.38 7.34 21.61
N ILE A 31 16.36 6.57 21.98
CA ILE A 31 15.82 6.63 23.33
C ILE A 31 16.03 5.30 24.05
N ASN A 32 16.89 5.35 25.07
CA ASN A 32 17.02 4.30 26.07
C ASN A 32 15.68 4.18 26.81
N THR A 33 15.08 3.00 26.67
CA THR A 33 13.91 2.45 27.37
C THR A 33 13.62 3.18 28.69
N ASN A 34 12.48 3.85 28.83
CA ASN A 34 11.41 3.30 29.70
C ASN A 34 10.01 3.91 29.46
N ASN A 35 9.82 4.85 28.52
CA ASN A 35 8.51 5.50 28.43
C ASN A 35 8.14 6.11 27.08
N ILE A 36 8.37 5.38 25.98
CA ILE A 36 7.80 5.77 24.70
C ILE A 36 6.70 4.80 24.36
N GLY A 37 5.48 5.29 24.59
CA GLY A 37 4.26 4.64 24.16
C GLY A 37 4.22 4.42 22.64
N ILE A 38 3.14 3.81 22.18
CA ILE A 38 2.86 3.33 20.82
C ILE A 38 3.05 4.36 19.67
N PHE A 39 3.39 5.62 20.00
CA PHE A 39 3.53 6.77 19.11
C PHE A 39 4.54 6.62 17.97
N PRO A 40 5.81 6.19 18.15
CA PRO A 40 6.74 6.06 17.03
C PRO A 40 6.26 5.04 16.01
N TYR A 41 5.65 3.95 16.47
CA TYR A 41 5.10 2.90 15.61
C TYR A 41 3.91 3.42 14.78
N ILE A 42 3.00 4.19 15.39
CA ILE A 42 1.88 4.82 14.67
C ILE A 42 2.40 5.83 13.65
N MET A 43 3.41 6.64 14.00
CA MET A 43 4.01 7.61 13.08
C MET A 43 4.65 6.94 11.87
N ILE A 44 5.38 5.83 12.07
CA ILE A 44 5.97 5.04 10.98
C ILE A 44 4.85 4.44 10.11
N ALA A 45 3.82 3.84 10.72
CA ALA A 45 2.73 3.21 9.98
C ALA A 45 1.94 4.22 9.13
N LEU A 46 1.54 5.35 9.72
CA LEU A 46 0.84 6.42 9.01
C LEU A 46 1.72 7.10 7.96
N GLY A 47 2.99 7.35 8.28
CA GLY A 47 3.95 7.95 7.36
C GLY A 47 4.14 7.08 6.11
N CYS A 48 4.22 5.76 6.27
CA CYS A 48 4.34 4.83 5.16
C CYS A 48 3.09 4.85 4.25
N GLY A 49 1.89 4.86 4.84
CA GLY A 49 0.64 4.92 4.08
C GLY A 49 0.48 6.22 3.28
N ILE A 50 0.78 7.36 3.91
CA ILE A 50 0.77 8.68 3.26
C ILE A 50 1.81 8.71 2.13
N PHE A 51 3.05 8.32 2.43
CA PHE A 51 4.14 8.32 1.45
C PHE A 51 3.80 7.46 0.21
N GLY A 52 3.33 6.22 0.41
CA GLY A 52 2.95 5.34 -0.68
C GLY A 52 1.85 5.93 -1.57
N HIS A 53 0.79 6.51 -0.98
CA HIS A 53 -0.31 7.06 -1.75
C HIS A 53 0.08 8.29 -2.59
N TYR A 54 0.88 9.20 -2.04
CA TYR A 54 1.25 10.43 -2.75
C TYR A 54 2.41 10.22 -3.74
N THR A 55 3.29 9.26 -3.50
CA THR A 55 4.36 8.91 -4.47
C THR A 55 3.79 8.35 -5.77
N GLU A 56 2.73 7.52 -5.71
CA GLU A 56 2.04 7.03 -6.90
C GLU A 56 1.54 8.18 -7.80
N LYS A 57 0.87 9.18 -7.20
CA LYS A 57 0.35 10.36 -7.92
C LYS A 57 1.47 11.19 -8.54
N MET A 58 2.57 11.34 -7.82
CA MET A 58 3.73 12.08 -8.28
C MET A 58 4.40 11.39 -9.48
N ILE A 59 4.60 10.07 -9.42
CA ILE A 59 5.15 9.26 -10.53
C ILE A 59 4.24 9.35 -11.76
N LYS A 60 2.91 9.24 -11.57
CA LYS A 60 1.92 9.40 -12.66
C LYS A 60 2.00 10.78 -13.28
N TYR A 61 2.13 11.85 -12.48
CA TYR A 61 2.28 13.21 -13.00
C TYR A 61 3.58 13.39 -13.79
N PHE A 62 4.74 13.00 -13.25
CA PHE A 62 6.03 13.15 -13.94
C PHE A 62 6.06 12.38 -15.27
N SER A 63 5.48 11.18 -15.30
CA SER A 63 5.38 10.37 -16.51
C SER A 63 4.51 11.03 -17.60
N LEU A 64 3.55 11.87 -17.20
CA LEU A 64 2.53 12.48 -18.05
C LEU A 64 2.66 14.00 -18.25
N LYS A 65 3.70 14.64 -17.68
CA LYS A 65 3.82 16.11 -17.62
C LYS A 65 4.05 16.74 -18.99
N ASN A 66 4.86 16.10 -19.82
CA ASN A 66 5.29 16.61 -21.14
C ASN A 66 4.81 15.75 -22.32
N ARG A 67 3.94 14.77 -22.07
CA ARG A 67 3.50 13.79 -23.08
C ARG A 67 1.98 13.72 -23.14
N GLU A 68 1.38 14.58 -23.96
CA GLU A 68 -0.07 14.64 -24.16
C GLU A 68 -0.58 13.45 -24.99
N ASP A 69 0.25 13.01 -25.94
CA ASP A 69 0.11 11.77 -26.69
C ASP A 69 -0.05 10.55 -25.76
N LEU A 70 0.87 10.38 -24.80
CA LEU A 70 0.76 9.30 -23.81
C LEU A 70 -0.47 9.43 -22.92
N ARG A 71 -0.85 10.66 -22.55
CA ARG A 71 -2.07 10.88 -21.76
C ARG A 71 -3.33 10.43 -22.51
N ARG A 72 -3.39 10.67 -23.82
CA ARG A 72 -4.52 10.25 -24.66
C ARG A 72 -4.51 8.74 -24.85
N GLN A 73 -3.34 8.14 -25.11
CA GLN A 73 -3.19 6.69 -25.20
C GLN A 73 -3.61 6.00 -23.89
N ILE A 74 -3.12 6.46 -22.74
CA ILE A 74 -3.50 5.89 -21.43
C ILE A 74 -5.02 5.94 -21.20
N LYS A 75 -5.72 6.99 -21.65
CA LYS A 75 -7.19 7.04 -21.52
C LYS A 75 -7.90 6.04 -22.44
N ILE A 76 -7.37 5.80 -23.63
CA ILE A 76 -7.91 4.79 -24.55
C ILE A 76 -7.66 3.41 -23.95
N ASP A 77 -6.43 3.17 -23.55
CA ASP A 77 -5.93 1.95 -22.92
C ASP A 77 -6.64 1.62 -21.59
N GLU A 78 -7.04 2.62 -20.80
CA GLU A 78 -7.81 2.44 -19.55
C GLU A 78 -9.23 1.90 -19.82
N ASN A 79 -9.79 2.11 -21.03
CA ASN A 79 -11.12 1.64 -21.41
C ASN A 79 -11.09 0.45 -22.38
N ASP A 80 -9.92 -0.01 -22.79
CA ASP A 80 -9.77 -1.19 -23.67
C ASP A 80 -9.95 -2.47 -22.85
N GLU A 81 -10.88 -3.33 -23.26
CA GLU A 81 -11.21 -4.60 -22.61
C GLU A 81 -9.97 -5.49 -22.43
N ARG A 82 -9.06 -5.53 -23.41
CA ARG A 82 -7.85 -6.35 -23.33
C ARG A 82 -6.94 -5.84 -22.22
N ASN A 83 -6.80 -4.53 -22.09
CA ASN A 83 -5.94 -3.93 -21.07
C ASN A 83 -6.55 -4.02 -19.68
N ILE A 84 -7.88 -3.89 -19.57
CA ILE A 84 -8.61 -4.16 -18.32
C ILE A 84 -8.33 -5.59 -17.85
N LEU A 85 -8.46 -6.58 -18.74
CA LEU A 85 -8.21 -7.98 -18.41
C LEU A 85 -6.75 -8.24 -18.01
N ILE A 86 -5.77 -7.61 -18.67
CA ILE A 86 -4.35 -7.68 -18.28
C ILE A 86 -4.14 -7.06 -16.89
N ALA A 87 -4.74 -5.90 -16.63
CA ALA A 87 -4.62 -5.20 -15.35
C ALA A 87 -5.24 -6.02 -14.20
N GLU A 88 -6.42 -6.60 -14.40
CA GLU A 88 -7.06 -7.49 -13.42
C GLU A 88 -6.24 -8.75 -13.19
N LYS A 89 -5.73 -9.38 -14.24
CA LYS A 89 -4.88 -10.58 -14.13
C LYS A 89 -3.56 -10.31 -13.41
N SER A 90 -2.95 -9.15 -13.64
CA SER A 90 -1.73 -8.76 -12.93
C SER A 90 -1.99 -8.50 -11.44
N LYS A 91 -3.12 -7.86 -11.09
CA LYS A 91 -3.56 -7.70 -9.68
C LYS A 91 -3.83 -9.05 -9.03
N ALA A 92 -4.46 -10.00 -9.73
CA ALA A 92 -4.69 -11.35 -9.23
C ALA A 92 -3.36 -12.08 -8.96
N LYS A 93 -2.36 -11.97 -9.84
CA LYS A 93 -1.02 -12.53 -9.61
C LYS A 93 -0.28 -11.89 -8.44
N ALA A 94 -0.43 -10.57 -8.26
CA ALA A 94 0.11 -9.89 -7.08
C ALA A 94 -0.57 -10.37 -5.78
N TYR A 95 -1.88 -10.62 -5.83
CA TYR A 95 -2.63 -11.22 -4.72
C TYR A 95 -2.16 -12.63 -4.38
N ASP A 96 -1.95 -13.50 -5.39
CA ASP A 96 -1.38 -14.83 -5.18
C ASP A 96 -0.03 -14.76 -4.44
N LEU A 97 0.87 -13.86 -4.87
CA LEU A 97 2.16 -13.64 -4.22
C LEU A 97 2.00 -13.11 -2.78
N MET A 98 1.07 -12.18 -2.56
CA MET A 98 0.78 -11.61 -1.26
C MET A 98 0.40 -12.68 -0.23
N ILE A 99 -0.39 -13.69 -0.63
CA ILE A 99 -0.76 -14.82 0.23
C ILE A 99 0.49 -15.56 0.72
N TYR A 100 1.44 -15.86 -0.17
CA TYR A 100 2.69 -16.54 0.20
C TYR A 100 3.56 -15.69 1.12
N LEU A 101 3.62 -14.37 0.86
CA LEU A 101 4.36 -13.44 1.72
C LEU A 101 3.76 -13.34 3.12
N PHE A 102 2.44 -13.31 3.27
CA PHE A 102 1.79 -13.34 4.58
C PHE A 102 2.10 -14.63 5.35
N ALA A 103 2.09 -15.78 4.67
CA ALA A 103 2.48 -17.05 5.28
C ALA A 103 3.95 -17.03 5.74
N ALA A 104 4.86 -16.48 4.94
CA ALA A 104 6.26 -16.31 5.32
C ALA A 104 6.43 -15.40 6.55
N VAL A 105 5.71 -14.27 6.61
CA VAL A 105 5.73 -13.36 7.78
C VAL A 105 5.24 -14.07 9.05
N LEU A 106 4.17 -14.85 8.96
CA LEU A 106 3.67 -15.64 10.09
C LEU A 106 4.72 -16.64 10.60
N LEU A 107 5.41 -17.34 9.71
CA LEU A 107 6.49 -18.26 10.08
C LEU A 107 7.66 -17.53 10.75
N ILE A 108 8.11 -16.41 10.16
CA ILE A 108 9.21 -15.61 10.72
C ILE A 108 8.83 -15.08 12.12
N PHE A 109 7.62 -14.56 12.30
CA PHE A 109 7.17 -14.03 13.60
C PHE A 109 7.02 -15.13 14.64
N SER A 110 6.55 -16.32 14.23
CA SER A 110 6.52 -17.49 15.11
C SER A 110 7.93 -17.91 15.56
N LEU A 111 8.90 -17.93 14.63
CA LEU A 111 10.31 -18.22 14.92
C LEU A 111 10.94 -17.16 15.84
N MET A 112 10.58 -15.88 15.66
CA MET A 112 11.01 -14.77 16.50
C MET A 112 10.37 -14.75 17.89
N ARG A 113 9.50 -15.72 18.22
CA ARG A 113 8.78 -15.82 19.50
C ARG A 113 8.00 -14.54 19.86
N VAL A 114 7.42 -13.92 18.84
CA VAL A 114 6.50 -12.77 18.97
C VAL A 114 5.28 -13.19 19.82
N ASP A 115 4.63 -12.24 20.50
CA ASP A 115 3.50 -12.54 21.39
C ASP A 115 2.38 -13.27 20.64
N LYS A 116 1.78 -14.27 21.30
CA LYS A 116 0.68 -15.08 20.79
C LYS A 116 -0.50 -14.22 20.34
N LEU A 117 -0.83 -13.16 21.06
CA LEU A 117 -1.91 -12.23 20.68
C LEU A 117 -1.62 -11.55 19.34
N GLN A 118 -0.38 -11.13 19.10
CA GLN A 118 0.03 -10.47 17.85
C GLN A 118 -0.04 -11.43 16.67
N ILE A 119 0.36 -12.70 16.87
CA ILE A 119 0.24 -13.75 15.85
C ILE A 119 -1.24 -13.99 15.51
N ILE A 120 -2.13 -14.10 16.51
CA ILE A 120 -3.57 -14.30 16.29
C ILE A 120 -4.17 -13.15 15.47
N ILE A 121 -3.79 -11.90 15.76
CA ILE A 121 -4.27 -10.73 14.99
C ILE A 121 -3.85 -10.81 13.51
N ILE A 122 -2.60 -11.18 13.24
CA ILE A 122 -2.11 -11.30 11.85
C ILE A 122 -2.83 -12.44 11.13
N VAL A 123 -3.05 -13.58 11.79
CA VAL A 123 -3.82 -14.70 11.23
C VAL A 123 -5.26 -14.27 10.93
N ALA A 124 -5.91 -13.52 11.83
CA ALA A 124 -7.27 -13.01 11.61
C ALA A 124 -7.35 -12.08 10.39
N LEU A 125 -6.37 -11.18 10.20
CA LEU A 125 -6.29 -10.32 9.03
C LEU A 125 -6.09 -11.13 7.74
N TYR A 126 -5.17 -12.10 7.76
CA TYR A 126 -4.91 -13.00 6.63
C TYR A 126 -6.18 -13.76 6.21
N LEU A 127 -6.88 -14.37 7.16
CA LEU A 127 -8.14 -15.07 6.89
C LEU A 127 -9.24 -14.12 6.40
N SER A 128 -9.34 -12.90 6.95
CA SER A 128 -10.31 -11.91 6.49
C SER A 128 -10.13 -11.55 5.00
N ILE A 129 -8.87 -11.41 4.56
CA ILE A 129 -8.54 -11.15 3.16
C ILE A 129 -8.93 -12.33 2.26
N GLN A 130 -8.73 -13.57 2.70
CA GLN A 130 -9.14 -14.76 1.96
C GLN A 130 -10.66 -14.89 1.86
N LEU A 131 -11.37 -14.71 2.98
CA LEU A 131 -12.83 -14.75 3.02
C LEU A 131 -13.42 -13.68 2.10
N TYR A 132 -12.85 -12.47 2.09
CA TYR A 132 -13.27 -11.40 1.19
C TYR A 132 -13.07 -11.76 -0.28
N GLY A 133 -11.93 -12.40 -0.61
CA GLY A 133 -11.67 -12.91 -1.96
C GLY A 133 -12.68 -13.97 -2.40
N VAL A 134 -12.98 -14.95 -1.53
CA VAL A 134 -13.98 -15.99 -1.78
C VAL A 134 -15.38 -15.40 -1.93
N TYR A 135 -15.75 -14.46 -1.04
CA TYR A 135 -17.04 -13.77 -1.12
C TYR A 135 -17.22 -13.07 -2.47
N TRP A 136 -16.23 -12.28 -2.90
CA TRP A 136 -16.30 -11.56 -4.18
C TRP A 136 -16.30 -12.48 -5.38
N ARG A 137 -15.49 -13.55 -5.36
CA ARG A 137 -15.55 -14.57 -6.40
C ARG A 137 -16.94 -15.17 -6.53
N ASN A 138 -17.54 -15.63 -5.43
CA ASN A 138 -18.88 -16.21 -5.43
C ASN A 138 -19.97 -15.21 -5.81
N LYS A 139 -19.79 -13.93 -5.48
CA LYS A 139 -20.71 -12.87 -5.89
C LYS A 139 -20.63 -12.64 -7.39
N LEU A 140 -19.42 -12.49 -7.93
CA LEU A 140 -19.18 -12.25 -9.35
C LEU A 140 -19.60 -13.44 -10.24
N GLU A 141 -19.37 -14.69 -9.79
CA GLU A 141 -19.86 -15.91 -10.47
C GLU A 141 -21.39 -15.98 -10.56
N ARG A 142 -22.13 -15.23 -9.73
CA ARG A 142 -23.60 -15.16 -9.77
C ARG A 142 -24.14 -13.98 -10.57
N GLU A 143 -23.35 -12.92 -10.71
CA GLU A 143 -23.73 -11.69 -11.43
C GLU A 143 -23.39 -11.78 -12.93
N MET A 144 -22.39 -12.58 -13.30
CA MET A 144 -21.97 -12.87 -14.69
C MET A 144 -22.46 -14.24 -15.14
#